data_AF-A0A947DE33-F1
#
_entry.id   AF-A0A947DE33-F1
#
_cell.length_a   1.000
_cell.length_b   1.000
_cell.length_c   1.000
_cell.angle_alpha   90.00
_cell.angle_beta   90.00
_cell.angle_gamma   90.00
#
_symmetry.space_group_name_H-M   'P 1'
#
loop_
_entity.id
_entity.type
_entity.pdbx_description
1 polymer ?
#
loop_
_entity_poly.entity_id
_entity_poly.type
_entity_poly.pdbx_seq_one_letter_code
_entity_poly.pdbx_strand_id
1 'polypeptide(L)' 'MKTIRLRSHINEFGLLQVQLPDHHNEEVEILIVYQSVQVTQKRQWSQTFLDLFGAWQGEPLVREPQGQQPEREPLL' A
#
# COMPACT_ATOMS: atom_id res chain seq x y z
N MET A 1 -11.47 -1.52 34.02
CA MET A 1 -10.56 -0.88 33.04
C MET A 1 -10.62 -1.64 31.73
N LYS A 2 -11.07 -1.00 30.65
CA LYS A 2 -10.93 -1.51 29.27
C LYS A 2 -9.90 -0.62 28.57
N THR A 3 -8.90 -1.24 27.93
CA THR A 3 -7.85 -0.50 27.20
C THR A 3 -8.19 -0.53 25.71
N ILE A 4 -8.38 0.64 25.11
CA ILE A 4 -8.58 0.78 23.66
C ILE A 4 -7.25 1.21 23.04
N ARG A 5 -6.71 0.38 22.14
CA ARG A 5 -5.51 0.71 21.37
C ARG A 5 -5.92 1.31 20.03
N LEU A 6 -5.98 2.63 19.96
CA LEU A 6 -6.36 3.38 18.75
C LEU A 6 -5.11 3.85 18.00
N ARG A 7 -5.04 3.60 16.69
CA ARG A 7 -4.08 4.26 15.78
C ARG A 7 -4.85 5.27 14.95
N SER A 8 -4.67 6.54 15.25
CA SER A 8 -5.35 7.64 14.55
C SER A 8 -4.33 8.67 14.06
N HIS A 9 -4.72 9.44 13.05
CA HIS A 9 -3.91 10.49 12.46
C HIS A 9 -4.34 11.84 13.05
N ILE A 10 -3.37 12.64 13.50
CA ILE A 10 -3.61 14.01 13.92
C ILE A 10 -3.78 14.85 12.66
N ASN A 11 -4.92 15.55 12.53
CA ASN A 11 -5.20 16.35 11.34
C ASN A 11 -4.30 17.59 11.25
N GLU A 12 -4.41 18.33 10.14
CA GLU A 12 -3.62 19.54 9.87
C GLU A 12 -3.80 20.65 10.93
N PHE A 13 -4.88 20.58 11.72
CA PHE A 13 -5.19 21.50 12.80
C PHE A 13 -4.68 21.03 14.18
N GLY A 14 -4.00 19.89 14.25
CA GLY A 14 -3.46 19.36 15.50
C GLY A 14 -4.50 18.64 16.38
N LEU A 15 -5.67 18.28 15.84
CA LEU A 15 -6.76 17.65 16.59
C LEU A 15 -6.77 16.12 16.42
N LEU A 16 -6.93 15.41 17.56
CA LEU A 16 -7.14 13.97 17.63
C LEU A 16 -8.61 13.69 17.99
N GLN A 17 -9.33 13.04 17.08
CA GLN A 17 -10.72 12.62 17.33
C GLN A 17 -10.75 11.15 17.79
N VAL A 18 -11.35 10.91 18.96
CA VAL A 18 -11.58 9.57 19.53
C VAL A 18 -13.09 9.32 19.55
N GLN A 19 -13.54 8.26 18.88
CA GLN A 19 -14.94 7.85 18.91
C GLN A 19 -15.08 6.59 19.78
N LEU A 20 -16.06 6.61 20.69
CA LEU A 20 -16.38 5.51 21.59
C LEU A 20 -17.76 4.94 21.21
N PRO A 21 -17.83 4.03 20.23
CA PRO A 21 -19.10 3.61 19.64
C PRO A 21 -20.02 2.83 20.59
N ASP A 22 -19.46 2.19 21.62
CA ASP A 22 -20.22 1.35 22.55
C ASP A 22 -20.72 2.12 23.80
N HIS A 23 -20.45 3.42 23.88
CA HIS A 23 -20.70 4.24 25.07
C HIS A 23 -21.70 5.36 24.74
N HIS A 24 -22.81 5.42 25.49
CA HIS A 24 -23.85 6.44 25.33
C HIS A 24 -24.39 6.88 26.68
N ASN A 25 -24.42 8.20 26.91
CA ASN A 25 -25.03 8.82 28.09
C ASN A 25 -24.51 8.29 29.44
N GLU A 26 -23.18 8.12 29.55
CA GLU A 26 -22.49 7.72 30.77
C GLU A 26 -21.21 8.54 30.98
N GLU A 27 -20.76 8.62 32.23
CA GLU A 27 -19.48 9.25 32.58
C GLU A 27 -18.34 8.26 32.43
N VAL A 28 -17.26 8.68 31.76
CA VAL A 28 -16.12 7.82 31.46
C VAL A 28 -14.82 8.57 31.77
N GLU A 29 -13.93 7.92 32.51
CA GLU A 29 -12.57 8.41 32.75
C GLU A 29 -11.64 7.89 31.64
N ILE A 30 -10.91 8.79 30.98
CA ILE A 30 -10.05 8.47 29.84
C ILE A 30 -8.61 8.87 30.14
N LEU A 31 -7.70 7.90 30.06
CA LEU A 31 -6.25 8.13 30.11
C LEU A 31 -5.65 7.98 28.71
N ILE A 32 -5.04 9.04 28.19
CA ILE A 32 -4.42 9.06 26.86
C ILE A 32 -2.89 9.05 27.01
N VAL A 33 -2.25 8.01 26.48
CA VAL A 33 -0.78 7.93 26.33
C VAL A 33 -0.47 7.82 24.85
N TYR A 34 0.33 8.73 24.32
CA TYR A 34 0.68 8.75 22.90
C TYR A 34 2.20 8.68 22.70
N GLN A 35 2.60 8.08 21.58
CA GLN A 35 3.98 8.06 21.11
C GLN A 35 3.99 8.49 19.65
N SER A 36 4.85 9.43 19.30
CA SER A 36 5.05 9.78 17.89
C SER A 36 5.59 8.56 17.15
N VAL A 37 4.82 8.08 16.18
CA VAL A 37 5.25 6.99 15.32
C VAL A 37 5.97 7.64 14.16
N GLN A 38 7.29 7.45 14.06
CA GLN A 38 8.03 7.78 12.86
C GLN A 38 7.41 6.96 11.73
N VAL A 39 6.62 7.60 10.87
CA VAL A 39 6.16 6.97 9.63
C VAL A 39 7.43 6.80 8.83
N THR A 40 7.98 5.59 8.84
CA THR A 40 9.09 5.23 7.97
C THR A 40 8.63 5.65 6.58
N GLN A 41 9.27 6.68 6.01
CA GLN A 41 8.96 7.11 4.67
C GLN A 41 8.98 5.84 3.82
N LYS A 42 7.84 5.53 3.17
CA LYS A 42 7.79 4.39 2.23
C LYS A 42 9.02 4.54 1.36
N ARG A 43 9.87 3.51 1.32
CA ARG A 43 11.11 3.52 0.51
C ARG A 43 10.73 4.07 -0.86
N GLN A 44 11.10 5.31 -1.11
CA GLN A 44 10.96 5.89 -2.43
C GLN A 44 12.00 5.18 -3.28
N TRP A 45 11.57 4.66 -4.42
CA TRP A 45 12.52 4.16 -5.42
C TRP A 45 13.52 5.28 -5.71
N SER A 46 14.80 4.93 -5.87
CA SER A 46 15.79 5.91 -6.30
C SER A 46 15.35 6.54 -7.62
N GLN A 47 15.72 7.79 -7.87
CA GLN A 47 15.41 8.44 -9.15
C GLN A 47 15.95 7.66 -10.35
N THR A 48 17.00 6.88 -10.12
CA THR A 48 17.68 6.00 -11.08
C THR A 48 17.08 4.60 -11.17
N PHE A 49 15.96 4.31 -10.49
CA PHE A 49 15.40 2.95 -10.47
C PHE A 49 14.98 2.45 -11.86
N LEU A 50 14.56 3.37 -12.73
CA LEU A 50 14.22 3.07 -14.13
C LEU A 50 15.40 3.25 -15.08
N ASP A 51 16.59 3.54 -14.57
CA ASP A 51 17.77 3.59 -15.42
C ASP A 51 18.01 2.20 -16.01
N LEU A 52 18.12 2.19 -17.34
CA LEU A 52 18.15 1.00 -18.18
C LEU A 52 19.54 0.32 -18.14
N PHE A 53 20.07 0.03 -16.95
CA PHE A 53 21.32 -0.71 -16.79
C PHE A 53 21.10 -2.16 -17.24
N GLY A 54 21.75 -2.55 -18.34
CA GLY A 54 21.62 -3.89 -18.94
C GLY A 54 20.41 -4.06 -19.85
N ALA A 55 19.69 -2.99 -20.21
CA ALA A 55 18.67 -3.07 -21.22
C ALA A 55 19.28 -3.33 -22.60
N TRP A 56 18.55 -4.05 -23.44
CA TRP A 56 18.93 -4.35 -24.80
C TRP A 56 19.06 -3.05 -25.62
N GLN A 57 20.28 -2.70 -26.02
CA GLN A 57 20.59 -1.57 -26.93
C GLN A 57 20.88 -2.03 -28.37
N GLY A 58 20.65 -3.31 -28.67
CA GLY A 58 20.88 -3.87 -29.99
C GLY A 58 19.76 -3.53 -30.98
N GLU A 59 19.44 -4.48 -31.85
CA GLU A 59 18.39 -4.31 -32.84
C GLU A 59 16.99 -4.18 -32.19
N PRO A 60 16.01 -3.54 -32.85
CA PRO A 60 14.64 -3.49 -32.36
C PRO A 60 14.14 -4.89 -32.02
N LEU A 61 13.50 -5.05 -30.87
CA LEU A 61 12.81 -6.29 -30.52
C LEU A 61 11.58 -6.44 -31.42
N VAL A 62 11.77 -7.09 -32.56
CA VAL A 62 10.70 -7.41 -33.50
C VAL A 62 10.17 -8.79 -33.16
N ARG A 63 8.84 -8.90 -33.07
CA ARG A 63 8.19 -10.19 -32.92
C ARG A 63 8.21 -10.90 -34.27
N GLU A 64 8.78 -12.10 -34.32
CA GLU A 64 8.68 -12.98 -35.49
C GLU A 64 7.21 -13.24 -35.87
N PRO A 65 6.90 -13.44 -37.17
CA PRO A 65 5.57 -13.78 -37.60
C PRO A 65 5.09 -15.05 -36.88
N GLN A 66 3.80 -15.06 -36.52
CA GLN A 66 3.19 -16.24 -35.93
C GLN A 66 3.25 -17.39 -36.93
N GLY A 67 3.74 -18.56 -36.49
CA GLY A 67 3.75 -19.78 -37.29
C GLY A 67 2.35 -20.27 -37.63
N GLN A 68 2.28 -21.32 -38.45
CA GLN A 68 1.00 -21.95 -38.82
C GLN A 68 0.32 -22.55 -37.59
N GLN A 69 -1.01 -22.46 -37.57
CA GLN A 69 -1.82 -23.14 -36.56
C GLN A 69 -1.68 -24.66 -36.73
N PRO A 70 -1.33 -25.42 -35.67
CA PRO A 70 -1.27 -26.88 -35.75
C PRO A 70 -2.67 -27.46 -35.93
N GLU A 71 -2.77 -28.58 -36.65
CA GLU A 71 -4.00 -29.37 -36.74
C GLU A 71 -4.39 -29.86 -35.33
N ARG A 72 -5.67 -29.72 -34.99
CA ARG A 72 -6.23 -30.19 -33.73
C ARG A 72 -6.89 -31.54 -33.95
N GLU A 73 -6.71 -32.46 -33.00
CA GLU A 73 -7.46 -33.72 -33.00
C GLU A 73 -8.97 -33.44 -32.88
N PRO A 74 -9.83 -34.20 -33.58
CA PRO A 74 -11.27 -34.07 -33.45
C PRO A 74 -11.73 -34.48 -32.04
N LEU A 75 -12.74 -33.79 -31.53
CA LEU A 75 -13.39 -34.17 -30.28
C LEU A 75 -14.20 -35.46 -30.49
N LEU A 76 -13.96 -36.46 -29.65
CA LEU A 76 -14.70 -37.73 -29.58
C LEU A 76 -16.12 -37.53 -29.03
#